data_AF-A0A8T4K422-F1
#
_entry.id   AF-A0A8T4K422-F1
#
_cell.length_a   1.000
_cell.length_b   1.000
_cell.length_c   1.000
_cell.angle_alpha   90.00
_cell.angle_beta   90.00
_cell.angle_gamma   90.00
#
_symmetry.space_group_name_H-M   'P 1'
#
loop_
_entity.id
_entity.type
_entity.pdbx_description
1 polymer ?
#
loop_
_entity_poly.entity_id
_entity_poly.type
_entity_poly.pdbx_seq_one_letter_code
_entity_poly.pdbx_strand_id
1 'polypeptide(L)'
;MDYLLCVPNMDRVSRDTCNAVNNILARMSEKYKLRIIPEPVRMKKGNCPDYCKKFRIYKDLREPGGNGEAYLLKEEEEMILSVCKTPEEVQLMKSCTYAYCYPAQWVLKSFKDKEKQK
;
A
#
# COMPACT_ATOMS: atom_id res chain seq x y z
N MET A 1 15.12 -0.01 9.50
CA MET A 1 14.31 -1.17 9.06
C MET A 1 13.43 -0.69 7.96
N ASP A 2 13.50 -1.39 6.85
CA ASP A 2 12.97 -0.95 5.58
C ASP A 2 11.59 -1.58 5.45
N TYR A 3 10.60 -0.80 5.03
CA TYR A 3 9.23 -1.30 4.95
C TYR A 3 8.47 -0.61 3.82
N LEU A 4 7.51 -1.36 3.28
CA LEU A 4 6.53 -0.83 2.34
C LEU A 4 5.39 -0.20 3.15
N LEU A 5 5.18 1.10 2.97
CA LEU A 5 4.05 1.82 3.53
C LEU A 5 2.87 1.72 2.57
N CYS A 6 1.70 1.38 3.09
CA CYS A 6 0.42 1.44 2.36
C CYS A 6 -0.52 2.41 3.09
N VAL A 7 -1.01 3.41 2.38
CA VAL A 7 -1.96 4.41 2.89
C VAL A 7 -3.22 4.39 2.03
N PRO A 8 -4.41 4.11 2.60
CA PRO A 8 -5.67 4.22 1.88
C PRO A 8 -5.87 5.63 1.31
N ASN A 9 -6.46 5.73 0.12
CA ASN A 9 -6.73 7.02 -0.51
C ASN A 9 -7.75 7.82 0.32
N MET A 10 -7.34 8.98 0.83
CA MET A 10 -8.18 9.81 1.70
C MET A 10 -9.38 10.41 0.98
N ASP A 11 -9.27 10.71 -0.32
CA ASP A 11 -10.38 11.28 -1.11
C ASP A 11 -11.53 10.28 -1.31
N ARG A 12 -11.26 8.98 -1.18
CA ARG A 12 -12.24 7.89 -1.29
C ARG A 12 -12.43 7.11 0.03
N VAL A 13 -12.00 7.68 1.16
CA VAL A 13 -11.96 6.96 2.43
C VAL A 13 -13.33 6.96 3.12
N SER A 14 -13.96 5.80 3.20
CA SER A 14 -15.11 5.50 4.04
C SER A 14 -14.72 4.46 5.08
N ARG A 15 -15.55 4.28 6.11
CA ARG A 15 -15.31 3.24 7.12
C ARG A 15 -15.22 1.85 6.48
N ASP A 16 -16.09 1.58 5.51
CA ASP A 16 -16.11 0.32 4.76
C ASP A 16 -14.86 0.12 3.92
N THR A 17 -14.34 1.15 3.24
CA THR A 17 -13.10 1.01 2.46
C THR A 17 -11.89 0.80 3.37
N CYS A 18 -11.81 1.45 4.53
CA CYS A 18 -10.77 1.18 5.52
C CYS A 18 -10.82 -0.26 6.05
N ASN A 19 -12.01 -0.77 6.36
CA ASN A 19 -12.20 -2.15 6.79
C ASN A 19 -11.83 -3.14 5.67
N ALA A 20 -12.17 -2.84 4.42
CA ALA A 20 -11.79 -3.64 3.26
C ALA A 20 -10.27 -3.70 3.11
N VAL A 21 -9.55 -2.57 3.14
CA VAL A 21 -8.07 -2.56 3.08
C VAL A 21 -7.47 -3.37 4.22
N ASN A 22 -7.98 -3.22 5.44
CA ASN A 22 -7.51 -3.98 6.59
C ASN A 22 -7.69 -5.50 6.38
N ASN A 23 -8.84 -5.92 5.84
CA ASN A 23 -9.11 -7.32 5.54
C ASN A 23 -8.21 -7.88 4.43
N ILE A 24 -7.96 -7.11 3.37
CA ILE A 24 -7.07 -7.49 2.28
C ILE A 24 -5.64 -7.68 2.80
N LEU A 25 -5.15 -6.73 3.61
CA LEU A 25 -3.81 -6.81 4.21
C LEU A 25 -3.70 -7.93 5.24
N ALA A 26 -4.75 -8.23 6.02
CA ALA A 26 -4.78 -9.40 6.89
C ALA A 26 -4.57 -10.70 6.08
N ARG A 27 -5.31 -10.87 4.98
CA ARG A 27 -5.13 -12.01 4.06
C ARG A 27 -3.72 -12.07 3.47
N MET A 28 -3.14 -10.92 3.14
CA MET A 28 -1.75 -10.82 2.65
C MET A 28 -0.75 -11.25 3.71
N SER A 29 -0.93 -10.80 4.95
CA SER A 29 -0.13 -11.21 6.10
C SER A 29 -0.19 -12.72 6.31
N GLU A 30 -1.37 -13.34 6.23
CA GLU A 30 -1.56 -14.78 6.39
C GLU A 30 -0.93 -15.59 5.24
N LYS A 31 -1.17 -15.15 3.99
CA LYS A 31 -0.70 -15.86 2.79
C LYS A 31 0.81 -15.82 2.61
N TYR A 32 1.42 -14.66 2.85
CA TYR A 32 2.85 -14.42 2.63
C TYR A 32 3.68 -14.42 3.92
N LYS A 33 3.05 -14.66 5.08
CA LYS A 33 3.68 -14.60 6.41
C LYS A 33 4.43 -13.28 6.65
N LEU A 34 3.92 -12.19 6.09
CA LEU A 34 4.51 -10.86 6.22
C LEU A 34 4.08 -10.21 7.53
N ARG A 35 4.99 -9.49 8.17
CA ARG A 35 4.64 -8.69 9.36
C ARG A 35 4.03 -7.37 8.90
N ILE A 36 2.73 -7.21 9.08
CA ILE A 36 2.00 -5.98 8.75
C ILE A 36 1.54 -5.31 10.04
N ILE A 37 2.00 -4.08 10.29
CA ILE A 37 1.63 -3.29 11.47
C ILE A 37 0.70 -2.14 11.05
N PRO A 38 -0.56 -2.13 11.49
CA PRO A 38 -1.43 -0.99 11.31
C PRO A 38 -1.07 0.13 12.31
N GLU A 39 -1.01 1.37 11.84
CA GLU A 39 -0.81 2.56 12.65
C GLU A 39 -1.85 3.62 12.33
N PRO A 40 -2.30 4.41 13.32
CA PRO A 40 -3.19 5.54 13.06
C PRO A 40 -2.48 6.59 12.19
N VAL A 41 -3.21 7.13 11.21
CA VAL A 41 -2.71 8.24 10.38
C VAL A 41 -2.78 9.53 11.21
N ARG A 42 -1.65 9.96 11.76
CA ARG A 42 -1.53 11.27 12.40
C ARG A 42 -1.20 12.33 11.35
N MET A 43 -2.21 12.95 10.75
CA MET A 43 -2.02 14.14 9.92
C MET A 43 -2.13 15.43 10.75
N LYS A 44 -1.25 16.40 10.50
CA LYS A 44 -1.27 17.72 11.14
C LYS A 44 -2.45 18.61 10.71
N LYS A 45 -3.26 18.21 9.71
CA LYS A 45 -4.41 18.98 9.21
C LYS A 45 -5.74 18.29 9.57
N GLY A 46 -6.28 18.64 10.73
CA GLY A 46 -7.68 19.00 11.00
C GLY A 46 -8.84 18.01 10.80
N ASN A 47 -8.82 17.08 9.84
CA ASN A 47 -10.05 16.36 9.46
C ASN A 47 -9.82 14.92 9.00
N CYS A 48 -8.72 14.28 9.42
CA CYS A 48 -8.51 12.86 9.11
C CYS A 48 -9.38 12.02 10.07
N PRO A 49 -10.28 11.18 9.58
CA PRO A 49 -11.11 10.36 10.44
C PRO A 49 -10.26 9.35 11.24
N ASP A 50 -10.54 9.20 12.53
CA ASP A 50 -9.85 8.27 13.45
C ASP A 50 -9.77 6.81 12.97
N TYR A 51 -10.66 6.42 12.05
CA TYR A 51 -10.67 5.09 11.47
C TYR A 51 -9.61 4.87 10.37
N CYS A 52 -8.96 5.92 9.88
CA CYS A 52 -7.94 5.80 8.83
C CYS A 52 -6.60 5.31 9.42
N LYS A 53 -6.15 4.15 8.95
CA LYS A 53 -4.89 3.54 9.35
C LYS A 53 -3.96 3.44 8.15
N LYS A 54 -2.68 3.72 8.40
CA LYS A 54 -1.57 3.40 7.49
C LYS A 54 -1.00 2.05 7.91
N PHE A 55 -0.47 1.30 6.96
CA PHE A 55 0.03 -0.03 7.21
C PHE A 55 1.51 -0.10 6.87
N ARG A 56 2.33 -0.53 7.83
CA ARG A 56 3.75 -0.84 7.61
C ARG A 56 3.89 -2.32 7.29
N ILE A 57 4.26 -2.63 6.07
CA ILE A 57 4.48 -3.98 5.58
C ILE A 57 5.99 -4.22 5.61
N TYR A 58 6.45 -4.97 6.61
CA TYR A 58 7.86 -5.34 6.73
C TYR A 58 8.17 -6.44 5.73
N LYS A 59 9.05 -6.13 4.79
CA LYS A 59 9.56 -7.04 3.77
C LYS A 59 10.94 -6.56 3.32
N ASP A 60 11.69 -7.45 2.69
CA ASP A 60 12.94 -7.06 2.03
C ASP A 60 12.63 -6.15 0.84
N LEU A 61 13.00 -4.88 0.97
CA LEU A 61 12.97 -3.93 -0.14
C LEU A 61 14.25 -4.14 -0.94
N ARG A 62 14.12 -4.29 -2.26
CA ARG A 62 15.29 -4.21 -3.15
C ARG A 62 15.87 -2.81 -3.05
N GLU A 63 17.20 -2.72 -3.03
CA GLU A 63 17.90 -1.43 -3.09
C GLU A 63 17.35 -0.60 -4.25
N PRO A 64 17.23 0.73 -4.10
CA PRO A 64 16.84 1.60 -5.18
C PRO A 64 17.89 1.47 -6.29
N GLY A 65 17.64 0.59 -7.27
CA GLY A 65 18.37 0.61 -8.53
C GLY A 65 18.32 2.05 -9.04
N GLY A 66 19.44 2.59 -9.55
CA GLY A 66 19.71 4.02 -9.71
C GLY A 66 18.69 4.88 -10.48
N ASN A 67 17.61 4.29 -10.99
CA ASN A 67 16.41 4.98 -11.41
C ASN A 67 15.36 4.84 -10.31
N GLY A 68 15.04 5.93 -9.60
CA GLY A 68 13.93 5.97 -8.63
C GLY A 68 12.59 5.63 -9.29
N GLU A 69 12.37 4.35 -9.60
CA GLU A 69 11.19 3.88 -10.32
C GLU A 69 9.98 4.28 -9.50
N ALA A 70 9.05 5.06 -10.05
CA ALA A 70 7.83 5.48 -9.37
C ALA A 70 6.84 4.31 -9.15
N TYR A 71 7.26 3.08 -9.43
CA TYR A 71 6.40 1.91 -9.54
C TYR A 71 6.79 0.81 -8.57
N LEU A 72 5.78 0.09 -8.08
CA LEU A 72 5.94 -1.17 -7.36
C LEU A 72 6.62 -2.22 -8.25
N LEU A 73 7.33 -3.16 -7.62
CA LEU A 73 7.84 -4.33 -8.33
C LEU A 73 6.65 -5.18 -8.79
N LYS A 74 6.77 -5.79 -9.97
CA LYS A 74 5.73 -6.67 -10.51
C LYS A 74 5.31 -7.75 -9.51
N GLU A 75 6.29 -8.32 -8.80
CA GLU A 75 6.08 -9.30 -7.73
C GLU A 75 5.21 -8.76 -6.57
N GLU A 76 5.36 -7.47 -6.22
CA GLU A 76 4.55 -6.82 -5.18
C GLU A 76 3.14 -6.51 -5.67
N GLU A 77 3.01 -6.07 -6.92
CA GLU A 77 1.72 -5.86 -7.55
C GLU A 77 0.92 -7.16 -7.57
N GLU A 78 1.53 -8.25 -8.04
CA GLU A 78 0.93 -9.58 -8.06
C GLU A 78 0.60 -10.05 -6.63
N MET A 79 1.47 -9.79 -5.65
CA MET A 79 1.24 -10.13 -4.25
C MET A 79 -0.01 -9.45 -3.69
N ILE A 80 -0.13 -8.12 -3.86
CA ILE A 80 -1.27 -7.32 -3.39
C ILE A 80 -2.55 -7.71 -4.13
N LEU A 81 -2.48 -7.91 -5.45
CA LEU A 81 -3.65 -8.26 -6.24
C LEU A 81 -4.12 -9.70 -5.99
N SER A 82 -3.22 -10.62 -5.66
CA SER A 82 -3.55 -12.04 -5.46
C SER A 82 -4.40 -12.35 -4.22
N VAL A 83 -4.54 -11.37 -3.31
CA VAL A 83 -5.36 -11.48 -2.08
C VAL A 83 -6.70 -10.75 -2.20
N CYS A 84 -6.87 -9.98 -3.28
CA CYS A 84 -8.13 -9.35 -3.65
C CYS A 84 -9.05 -10.41 -4.26
N LYS A 85 -10.30 -10.46 -3.78
CA LYS A 85 -11.35 -11.37 -4.23
C LYS A 85 -12.29 -10.73 -5.24
N THR A 86 -12.47 -9.41 -5.17
CA THR A 86 -13.40 -8.67 -6.04
C THR A 86 -12.66 -7.61 -6.87
N PRO A 87 -13.20 -7.21 -8.03
CA PRO A 87 -12.65 -6.11 -8.82
C PRO A 87 -12.66 -4.77 -8.05
N GLU A 88 -13.60 -4.58 -7.13
CA GLU A 88 -13.65 -3.40 -6.25
C GLU A 88 -12.48 -3.38 -5.26
N GLU A 89 -12.14 -4.52 -4.64
CA GLU A 89 -10.96 -4.64 -3.77
C GLU A 89 -9.67 -4.34 -4.57
N VAL A 90 -9.59 -4.79 -5.83
CA VAL A 90 -8.47 -4.47 -6.73
C VAL A 90 -8.36 -2.97 -6.99
N GLN A 91 -9.46 -2.31 -7.35
CA GLN A 91 -9.46 -0.87 -7.61
C GLN A 91 -9.12 -0.08 -6.34
N LEU A 92 -9.61 -0.53 -5.18
CA LEU A 92 -9.31 0.07 -3.89
C LEU A 92 -7.82 -0.02 -3.58
N MET A 93 -7.21 -1.20 -3.71
CA MET A 93 -5.77 -1.38 -3.48
C MET A 93 -4.93 -0.58 -4.48
N LYS A 94 -5.35 -0.49 -5.75
CA LYS A 94 -4.69 0.36 -6.76
C LYS A 94 -4.77 1.85 -6.44
N SER A 95 -5.87 2.29 -5.82
CA SER A 95 -6.04 3.69 -5.42
C SER A 95 -5.21 4.07 -4.19
N CYS A 96 -4.73 3.09 -3.42
CA CYS A 96 -3.91 3.33 -2.23
C CYS A 96 -2.54 3.91 -2.63
N THR A 97 -2.00 4.76 -1.76
CA THR A 97 -0.64 5.31 -1.91
C THR A 97 0.35 4.35 -1.29
N TYR A 98 1.36 3.96 -2.06
CA TYR A 98 2.47 3.15 -1.58
C TYR A 98 3.74 3.97 -1.45
N ALA A 99 4.60 3.61 -0.50
CA ALA A 99 5.93 4.21 -0.40
C ALA A 99 6.94 3.21 0.15
N TYR A 100 8.13 3.19 -0.40
CA TYR A 100 9.27 2.53 0.22
C TYR A 100 9.87 3.45 1.26
N CYS A 101 9.82 3.02 2.52
CA CYS A 101 10.43 3.74 3.62
C CYS A 101 11.80 3.13 3.91
N TYR A 102 12.85 3.77 3.40
CA TYR A 102 14.23 3.52 3.80
C TYR A 102 14.61 4.41 4.99
N PRO A 103 15.68 4.09 5.74
CA PRO A 103 16.13 4.88 6.89
C PRO A 103 16.48 6.33 6.51
N ALA A 104 16.97 6.55 5.29
CA ALA A 104 17.42 7.86 4.80
C ALA A 104 16.39 8.59 3.92
N GLN A 105 15.41 7.90 3.32
CA GLN A 105 14.50 8.49 2.33
C GLN A 105 13.20 7.71 2.18
N TRP A 106 12.14 8.40 1.78
CA TRP A 106 10.87 7.78 1.37
C TRP A 106 10.68 7.95 -0.13
N VAL A 107 10.39 6.86 -0.83
CA VAL A 107 10.15 6.86 -2.28
C VAL A 107 8.71 6.47 -2.53
N LEU A 108 7.91 7.40 -3.07
CA LEU A 108 6.52 7.11 -3.45
C LEU A 108 6.48 6.10 -4.59
N LYS A 109 5.54 5.15 -4.47
CA LYS A 109 5.33 4.06 -5.42
C LYS A 109 3.85 3.97 -5.75
N SER A 110 3.59 3.65 -7.02
CA SER A 110 2.25 3.39 -7.54
C SER A 110 2.24 2.06 -8.29
N PHE A 111 1.05 1.53 -8.56
CA PHE A 111 0.92 0.46 -9.54
C PHE A 111 1.36 0.96 -10.91
N LYS A 112 1.96 0.08 -11.72
CA LYS A 112 2.20 0.32 -13.14
C LYS A 112 0.83 0.37 -13.81
N ASP A 113 0.37 1.58 -14.11
CA ASP A 113 -0.79 1.73 -14.97
C ASP A 113 -0.42 1.16 -16.34
N LYS A 114 -1.17 0.15 -16.79
CA LYS A 114 -0.92 -0.51 -18.08
C LYS A 114 -1.32 0.37 -19.28
N GLU A 115 -1.55 1.66 -19.08
CA GLU A 115 -1.87 2.59 -20.16
C GLU A 115 -0.61 3.20 -20.78
N LYS A 116 0.00 2.42 -21.69
CA LYS A 116 0.39 2.83 -23.06
C LYS A 116 1.37 1.82 -23.64
N GLN A 117 0.86 0.81 -24.32
CA GLN A 117 1.41 0.47 -25.62
C GLN A 117 0.33 0.77 -26.65
N LYS A 118 0.67 1.75 -27.48
CA LYS A 118 -0.09 2.29 -28.59
C LYS A 118 0.08 1.38 -29.80
#